data_AF-A0A9E3Z2S2-F1
#
_entry.id   AF-A0A9E3Z2S2-F1
#
_cell.length_a   1.000
_cell.length_b   1.000
_cell.length_c   1.000
_cell.angle_alpha   90.00
_cell.angle_beta   90.00
_cell.angle_gamma   90.00
#
_symmetry.space_group_name_H-M   'P 1'
#
loop_
_entity.id
_entity.type
_entity.pdbx_description
1 polymer ?
#
loop_
_entity_poly.entity_id
_entity_poly.type
_entity_poly.pdbx_seq_one_letter_code
_entity_poly.pdbx_strand_id
1 'polypeptide(L)'
;SQTAGALASLASLGRAGAGLLRGALSPDKSGGFLLPRGVPRSTLNRAINQQRRFATQQFDEARIERVAAATDSTVNEILTYLCGTSLRRFFKEYNALPEDSLVGLLPVSLRERGSLSATNAVAGIRVDLGTHIGDPLARLAAVKASIQAVRDDRNSLPEEAITPYVLLRAAPLIASQLPGVGRFVPPAYNLKISNTHGADAPSYFDGARLNAIYPISQLMQFSALSIDCVSYAGTLNIGITGARDTLPHLQRLAVYLGGALVDLEQLLSAEDVA
;
A
#
# COMPACT_ATOMS: atom_id res chain seq x y z
N SER A 1 4.89 3.16 -46.81
CA SER A 1 5.64 2.71 -45.62
C SER A 1 5.13 3.26 -44.28
N GLN A 2 4.02 4.04 -44.22
CA GLN A 2 3.40 4.45 -42.94
C GLN A 2 2.12 3.67 -42.58
N THR A 3 1.46 3.05 -43.56
CA THR A 3 0.22 2.27 -43.36
C THR A 3 0.46 0.87 -42.77
N ALA A 4 1.64 0.28 -43.00
CA ALA A 4 2.00 -1.03 -42.45
C ALA A 4 2.27 -1.00 -40.93
N GLY A 5 2.77 0.12 -40.40
CA GLY A 5 3.02 0.30 -38.96
C GLY A 5 1.75 0.45 -38.13
N ALA A 6 0.73 1.13 -38.67
CA ALA A 6 -0.56 1.29 -38.02
C ALA A 6 -1.36 -0.03 -37.94
N LEU A 7 -1.29 -0.86 -38.98
CA LEU A 7 -1.89 -2.20 -38.99
C LEU A 7 -1.16 -3.18 -38.05
N ALA A 8 0.17 -3.07 -37.93
CA ALA A 8 0.96 -3.85 -36.97
C ALA A 8 0.65 -3.47 -35.50
N SER A 9 0.40 -2.18 -35.24
CA SER A 9 -0.05 -1.65 -33.93
C SER A 9 -1.46 -2.11 -33.57
N LEU A 10 -2.39 -2.15 -34.54
CA LEU A 10 -3.74 -2.71 -34.32
C LEU A 10 -3.72 -4.22 -34.13
N ALA A 11 -2.83 -4.94 -34.81
CA ALA A 11 -2.66 -6.39 -34.64
C ALA A 11 -1.97 -6.76 -33.32
N SER A 12 -1.05 -5.93 -32.81
CA SER A 12 -0.45 -6.11 -31.47
C SER A 12 -1.46 -5.79 -30.36
N LEU A 13 -2.32 -4.79 -30.53
CA LEU A 13 -3.48 -4.54 -29.67
C LEU A 13 -4.48 -5.72 -29.70
N GLY A 14 -4.70 -6.33 -30.86
CA GLY A 14 -5.57 -7.51 -31.01
C GLY A 14 -5.01 -8.77 -30.34
N ARG A 15 -3.68 -9.00 -30.44
CA ARG A 15 -3.02 -10.14 -29.78
C ARG A 15 -2.86 -9.94 -28.27
N ALA A 16 -2.56 -8.71 -27.83
CA ALA A 16 -2.61 -8.34 -26.42
C ALA A 16 -4.04 -8.48 -25.89
N GLY A 17 -5.04 -8.01 -26.62
CA GLY A 17 -6.46 -8.16 -26.30
C GLY A 17 -6.91 -9.62 -26.20
N ALA A 18 -6.43 -10.51 -27.10
CA ALA A 18 -6.73 -11.94 -27.05
C ALA A 18 -6.02 -12.66 -25.89
N GLY A 19 -4.78 -12.28 -25.55
CA GLY A 19 -4.08 -12.77 -24.36
C GLY A 19 -4.75 -12.33 -23.06
N LEU A 20 -5.24 -11.09 -23.02
CA LEU A 20 -6.01 -10.51 -21.90
C LEU A 20 -7.40 -11.14 -21.78
N LEU A 21 -8.09 -11.42 -22.90
CA LEU A 21 -9.36 -12.17 -22.94
C LEU A 21 -9.19 -13.63 -22.51
N ARG A 22 -8.08 -14.28 -22.88
CA ARG A 22 -7.76 -15.64 -22.37
C ARG A 22 -7.46 -15.61 -20.87
N GLY A 23 -6.72 -14.63 -20.37
CA GLY A 23 -6.49 -14.44 -18.93
C GLY A 23 -7.78 -14.13 -18.15
N ALA A 24 -8.75 -13.45 -18.78
CA ALA A 24 -10.07 -13.20 -18.19
C ALA A 24 -10.99 -14.43 -18.15
N LEU A 25 -10.74 -15.43 -19.00
CA LEU A 25 -11.54 -16.66 -19.13
C LEU A 25 -10.88 -17.90 -18.49
N SER A 26 -9.61 -17.81 -18.08
CA SER A 26 -8.95 -18.85 -17.30
C SER A 26 -9.60 -18.94 -15.90
N PRO A 27 -10.19 -20.09 -15.54
CA PRO A 27 -10.79 -20.32 -14.24
C PRO A 27 -9.68 -20.69 -13.25
N ASP A 28 -8.75 -19.77 -12.97
CA ASP A 28 -7.83 -19.94 -11.87
C ASP A 28 -8.37 -19.24 -10.62
N LYS A 29 -8.09 -19.80 -9.43
CA LYS A 29 -8.75 -19.53 -8.14
C LYS A 29 -8.45 -18.15 -7.54
N SER A 30 -8.06 -17.18 -8.35
CA SER A 30 -7.75 -15.81 -7.96
C SER A 30 -8.46 -14.83 -8.90
N GLY A 31 -9.51 -14.17 -8.38
CA GLY A 31 -10.21 -13.00 -8.91
C GLY A 31 -10.03 -12.60 -10.38
N GLY A 32 -11.09 -12.76 -11.17
CA GLY A 32 -11.10 -12.43 -12.60
C GLY A 32 -10.60 -11.02 -12.95
N PHE A 33 -10.01 -10.93 -14.13
CA PHE A 33 -9.33 -9.79 -14.75
C PHE A 33 -10.04 -8.41 -14.67
N LEU A 34 -11.37 -8.38 -14.59
CA LEU A 34 -12.16 -7.13 -14.59
C LEU A 34 -12.75 -6.76 -13.22
N LEU A 35 -12.74 -7.70 -12.27
CA LEU A 35 -13.34 -7.53 -10.95
C LEU A 35 -12.35 -8.07 -9.94
N PRO A 36 -11.55 -7.19 -9.30
CA PRO A 36 -10.61 -7.64 -8.30
C PRO A 36 -11.38 -8.23 -7.12
N ARG A 37 -11.57 -9.55 -7.13
CA ARG A 37 -11.98 -10.29 -5.94
C ARG A 37 -10.83 -10.21 -4.95
N GLY A 38 -11.15 -9.93 -3.68
CA GLY A 38 -10.18 -9.95 -2.59
C GLY A 38 -10.03 -8.65 -1.80
N VAL A 39 -10.55 -7.50 -2.27
CA VAL A 39 -10.58 -6.28 -1.45
C VAL A 39 -11.90 -6.19 -0.69
N PRO A 40 -11.92 -6.34 0.64
CA PRO A 40 -13.15 -6.22 1.40
C PRO A 40 -13.65 -4.78 1.39
N ARG A 41 -14.97 -4.59 1.33
CA ARG A 41 -15.57 -3.27 1.58
C ARG A 41 -15.44 -2.94 3.06
N SER A 42 -14.85 -1.79 3.37
CA SER A 42 -14.73 -1.29 4.74
C SER A 42 -15.16 0.17 4.84
N THR A 43 -15.20 0.72 6.06
CA THR A 43 -15.43 2.16 6.27
C THR A 43 -14.39 3.04 5.56
N LEU A 44 -13.22 2.48 5.22
CA LEU A 44 -12.17 3.18 4.47
C LEU A 44 -12.56 3.48 3.02
N ASN A 45 -13.55 2.77 2.48
CA ASN A 45 -13.98 2.92 1.10
C ASN A 45 -15.26 3.72 0.93
N ARG A 46 -15.68 4.47 1.95
CA ARG A 46 -16.81 5.39 1.85
C ARG A 46 -16.40 6.66 1.10
N ALA A 47 -17.38 7.34 0.51
CA ALA A 47 -17.16 8.69 -0.01
C ALA A 47 -16.70 9.61 1.12
N ILE A 48 -15.77 10.51 0.82
CA ILE A 48 -15.15 11.40 1.80
C ILE A 48 -15.44 12.86 1.46
N ASN A 49 -15.57 13.71 2.48
CA ASN A 49 -15.64 15.15 2.30
C ASN A 49 -14.23 15.79 2.34
N GLN A 50 -14.13 17.10 2.52
CA GLN A 50 -12.87 17.84 2.60
C GLN A 50 -12.18 17.80 3.98
N GLN A 51 -12.86 17.32 5.03
CA GLN A 51 -12.32 17.34 6.38
C GLN A 51 -11.29 16.22 6.59
N ARG A 52 -10.13 16.59 7.15
CA ARG A 52 -9.03 15.66 7.44
C ARG A 52 -8.74 15.61 8.93
N ARG A 53 -8.22 14.47 9.36
CA ARG A 53 -7.46 14.30 10.60
C ARG A 53 -6.04 13.87 10.21
N PHE A 54 -5.09 14.32 11.00
CA PHE A 54 -3.69 13.98 10.84
C PHE A 54 -3.13 13.51 12.19
N ALA A 55 -2.29 12.49 12.14
CA ALA A 55 -1.54 11.99 13.29
C ALA A 55 -0.13 11.61 12.86
N THR A 56 0.80 11.66 13.80
CA THR A 56 2.21 11.39 13.53
C THR A 56 2.74 10.34 14.48
N GLN A 57 3.69 9.55 14.01
CA GLN A 57 4.50 8.63 14.81
C GLN A 57 5.94 8.70 14.32
N GLN A 58 6.90 8.50 15.21
CA GLN A 58 8.32 8.48 14.87
C GLN A 58 8.96 7.25 15.51
N PHE A 59 9.78 6.55 14.73
CA PHE A 59 10.62 5.46 15.21
C PHE A 59 12.08 5.78 14.97
N ASP A 60 12.96 5.23 15.78
CA ASP A 60 14.37 5.10 15.40
C ASP A 60 14.44 4.11 14.23
N GLU A 61 15.09 4.49 13.13
CA GLU A 61 15.19 3.65 11.94
C GLU A 61 15.89 2.32 12.27
N ALA A 62 16.93 2.38 13.10
CA ALA A 62 17.66 1.21 13.58
C ALA A 62 16.78 0.20 14.34
N ARG A 63 15.68 0.63 14.98
CA ARG A 63 14.75 -0.32 15.63
C ARG A 63 14.00 -1.15 14.60
N ILE A 64 13.53 -0.50 13.55
CA ILE A 64 12.83 -1.17 12.45
C ILE A 64 13.76 -2.11 11.72
N GLU A 65 15.01 -1.69 11.45
CA GLU A 65 16.03 -2.52 10.82
C GLU A 65 16.39 -3.75 11.65
N ARG A 66 16.50 -3.62 12.99
CA ARG A 66 16.75 -4.77 13.87
C ARG A 66 15.64 -5.80 13.81
N VAL A 67 14.38 -5.36 13.89
CA VAL A 67 13.22 -6.26 13.79
C VAL A 67 13.13 -6.90 12.40
N ALA A 68 13.44 -6.13 11.35
CA ALA A 68 13.51 -6.64 9.98
C ALA A 68 14.56 -7.75 9.87
N ALA A 69 15.78 -7.52 10.38
CA ALA A 69 16.85 -8.53 10.39
C ALA A 69 16.48 -9.78 11.19
N ALA A 70 15.92 -9.62 12.39
CA ALA A 70 15.54 -10.73 13.27
C ALA A 70 14.43 -11.63 12.69
N THR A 71 13.65 -11.12 11.73
CA THR A 71 12.54 -11.85 11.10
C THR A 71 12.80 -12.19 9.63
N ASP A 72 14.02 -11.99 9.15
CA ASP A 72 14.40 -12.14 7.74
C ASP A 72 13.45 -11.36 6.80
N SER A 73 13.08 -10.15 7.21
CA SER A 73 12.15 -9.27 6.50
C SER A 73 12.85 -8.00 6.02
N THR A 74 12.22 -7.32 5.06
CA THR A 74 12.58 -5.97 4.64
C THR A 74 11.86 -4.92 5.49
N VAL A 75 12.40 -3.69 5.52
CA VAL A 75 11.75 -2.56 6.22
C VAL A 75 10.31 -2.35 5.73
N ASN A 76 10.03 -2.48 4.42
CA ASN A 76 8.69 -2.32 3.88
C ASN A 76 7.72 -3.42 4.34
N GLU A 77 8.19 -4.66 4.52
CA GLU A 77 7.38 -5.76 5.07
C GLU A 77 7.03 -5.48 6.54
N ILE A 78 8.01 -5.05 7.35
CA ILE A 78 7.76 -4.64 8.74
C ILE A 78 6.77 -3.48 8.80
N LEU A 79 6.93 -2.45 7.99
CA LEU A 79 5.98 -1.33 7.98
C LEU A 79 4.57 -1.75 7.57
N THR A 80 4.45 -2.62 6.58
CA THR A 80 3.15 -3.16 6.14
C THR A 80 2.51 -3.98 7.26
N TYR A 81 3.31 -4.82 7.93
CA TYR A 81 2.87 -5.58 9.10
C TYR A 81 2.40 -4.69 10.25
N LEU A 82 3.14 -3.63 10.59
CA LEU A 82 2.77 -2.70 11.65
C LEU A 82 1.46 -1.97 11.32
N CYS A 83 1.30 -1.55 10.06
CA CYS A 83 0.04 -0.97 9.58
C CYS A 83 -1.11 -1.96 9.70
N GLY A 84 -0.94 -3.20 9.25
CA GLY A 84 -1.93 -4.26 9.34
C GLY A 84 -2.34 -4.59 10.77
N THR A 85 -1.36 -4.71 11.67
CA THR A 85 -1.58 -4.96 13.10
C THR A 85 -2.35 -3.81 13.76
N SER A 86 -1.95 -2.57 13.48
CA SER A 86 -2.60 -1.37 14.01
C SER A 86 -4.04 -1.24 13.52
N LEU A 87 -4.29 -1.51 12.24
CA LEU A 87 -5.63 -1.48 11.65
C LEU A 87 -6.49 -2.62 12.17
N ARG A 88 -5.94 -3.83 12.31
CA ARG A 88 -6.66 -4.95 12.91
C ARG A 88 -7.17 -4.56 14.30
N ARG A 89 -6.32 -3.98 15.14
CA ARG A 89 -6.71 -3.49 16.47
C ARG A 89 -7.79 -2.41 16.36
N PHE A 90 -7.54 -1.37 15.55
CA PHE A 90 -8.49 -0.28 15.35
C PHE A 90 -9.87 -0.78 14.94
N PHE A 91 -9.96 -1.62 13.92
CA PHE A 91 -11.23 -2.15 13.43
C PHE A 91 -11.90 -3.13 14.40
N LYS A 92 -11.13 -3.91 15.18
CA LYS A 92 -11.70 -4.75 16.23
C LYS A 92 -12.37 -3.94 17.33
N GLU A 93 -11.75 -2.85 17.78
CA GLU A 93 -12.31 -1.99 18.83
C GLU A 93 -13.66 -1.38 18.44
N TYR A 94 -13.92 -1.21 17.13
CA TYR A 94 -15.20 -0.71 16.61
C TYR A 94 -16.11 -1.81 16.04
N ASN A 95 -15.81 -3.09 16.28
CA ASN A 95 -16.56 -4.24 15.74
C ASN A 95 -16.80 -4.14 14.21
N ALA A 96 -15.79 -3.65 13.48
CA ALA A 96 -15.88 -3.33 12.07
C ALA A 96 -14.75 -3.98 11.24
N LEU A 97 -14.04 -4.96 11.81
CA LEU A 97 -12.99 -5.70 11.10
C LEU A 97 -13.62 -6.61 10.04
N PRO A 98 -13.25 -6.47 8.76
CA PRO A 98 -13.71 -7.40 7.73
C PRO A 98 -13.20 -8.83 7.95
N GLU A 99 -13.93 -9.82 7.41
CA GLU A 99 -13.52 -11.22 7.44
C GLU A 99 -12.24 -11.47 6.63
N ASP A 100 -12.12 -10.80 5.48
CA ASP A 100 -10.93 -10.84 4.62
C ASP A 100 -9.86 -9.82 5.05
N SER A 101 -8.63 -9.98 4.54
CA SER A 101 -7.57 -9.00 4.76
C SER A 101 -7.93 -7.63 4.17
N LEU A 102 -7.63 -6.56 4.91
CA LEU A 102 -7.47 -5.25 4.28
C LEU A 102 -6.30 -5.30 3.29
N VAL A 103 -6.43 -4.53 2.22
CA VAL A 103 -5.49 -4.47 1.10
C VAL A 103 -4.90 -3.08 0.97
N GLY A 104 -3.58 -2.99 1.01
CA GLY A 104 -2.80 -1.76 0.87
C GLY A 104 -2.35 -1.56 -0.57
N LEU A 105 -2.40 -0.31 -1.03
CA LEU A 105 -1.72 0.11 -2.26
C LEU A 105 -0.34 0.65 -1.90
N LEU A 106 0.71 -0.08 -2.26
CA LEU A 106 2.09 0.32 -2.06
C LEU A 106 2.72 0.71 -3.40
N PRO A 107 3.35 1.89 -3.53
CA PRO A 107 4.07 2.21 -4.75
C PRO A 107 5.25 1.24 -4.90
N VAL A 108 5.39 0.59 -6.06
CA VAL A 108 6.72 0.08 -6.40
C VAL A 108 7.57 1.25 -6.82
N SER A 109 8.75 1.37 -6.22
CA SER A 109 9.81 2.19 -6.79
C SER A 109 10.12 1.63 -8.18
N LEU A 110 9.50 2.20 -9.20
CA LEU A 110 9.95 2.13 -10.57
C LEU A 110 11.28 2.86 -10.58
N ARG A 111 12.38 2.12 -10.42
CA ARG A 111 13.70 2.71 -10.55
C ARG A 111 13.86 3.16 -12.00
N GLU A 112 13.60 4.44 -12.24
CA GLU A 112 14.47 5.29 -13.04
C GLU A 112 14.55 6.66 -12.35
N ARG A 113 15.78 7.06 -12.02
CA ARG A 113 16.08 8.41 -11.56
C ARG A 113 15.70 9.37 -12.70
N GLY A 114 14.57 10.06 -12.57
CA GLY A 114 14.24 11.19 -13.44
C GLY A 114 12.96 11.07 -14.26
N SER A 115 11.81 10.84 -13.62
CA SER A 115 10.61 11.66 -13.87
C SER A 115 9.46 11.16 -12.97
N LEU A 116 8.90 12.07 -12.17
CA LEU A 116 7.63 11.85 -11.51
C LEU A 116 6.53 12.08 -12.56
N SER A 117 6.29 11.09 -13.42
CA SER A 117 5.14 11.08 -14.33
C SER A 117 3.94 10.41 -13.66
N ALA A 118 2.72 10.83 -14.00
CA ALA A 118 1.46 10.30 -13.47
C ALA A 118 1.30 8.77 -13.62
N THR A 119 2.11 8.17 -14.50
CA THR A 119 2.28 6.73 -14.70
C THR A 119 2.82 6.01 -13.46
N ASN A 120 3.68 6.66 -12.66
CA ASN A 120 4.24 6.09 -11.43
C ASN A 120 3.23 6.07 -10.26
N ALA A 121 2.25 6.98 -10.27
CA ALA A 121 1.20 7.03 -9.25
C ALA A 121 0.20 5.87 -9.34
N VAL A 122 0.25 5.13 -10.46
CA VAL A 122 -0.70 4.08 -10.83
C VAL A 122 -0.06 2.68 -10.74
N ALA A 123 1.27 2.60 -10.70
CA ALA A 123 2.03 1.37 -10.51
C ALA A 123 2.07 0.91 -9.04
N GLY A 124 0.93 0.97 -8.34
CA GLY A 124 0.83 0.46 -6.99
C GLY A 124 0.65 -1.06 -6.99
N ILE A 125 1.47 -1.76 -6.21
CA ILE A 125 1.28 -3.16 -5.87
C ILE A 125 0.21 -3.24 -4.77
N ARG A 126 -0.77 -4.13 -4.96
CA ARG A 126 -1.76 -4.46 -3.94
C ARG A 126 -1.20 -5.52 -3.01
N VAL A 127 -1.15 -5.23 -1.72
CA VAL A 127 -0.61 -6.13 -0.70
C VAL A 127 -1.68 -6.41 0.34
N ASP A 128 -1.85 -7.67 0.71
CA ASP A 128 -2.68 -8.06 1.84
C ASP A 128 -1.93 -7.77 3.14
N LEU A 129 -2.59 -7.04 4.05
CA LEU A 129 -2.03 -6.67 5.36
C LEU A 129 -2.16 -7.80 6.40
N GLY A 130 -2.75 -8.94 6.05
CA GLY A 130 -3.02 -10.06 6.95
C GLY A 130 -3.97 -9.71 8.10
N THR A 131 -4.85 -8.71 7.95
CA THR A 131 -5.65 -8.19 9.08
C THR A 131 -6.66 -9.16 9.64
N HIS A 132 -6.99 -10.24 8.93
CA HIS A 132 -7.85 -11.33 9.38
C HIS A 132 -7.11 -12.33 10.28
N ILE A 133 -5.79 -12.46 10.12
CA ILE A 133 -4.93 -13.39 10.85
C ILE A 133 -4.71 -12.89 12.27
N GLY A 134 -4.99 -13.74 13.28
CA GLY A 134 -4.82 -13.41 14.69
C GLY A 134 -3.40 -13.51 15.19
N ASP A 135 -2.72 -14.59 14.83
CA ASP A 135 -1.35 -14.86 15.23
C ASP A 135 -0.37 -13.82 14.63
N PRO A 136 0.47 -13.16 15.45
CA PRO A 136 1.40 -12.13 14.99
C PRO A 136 2.42 -12.62 13.95
N LEU A 137 3.04 -13.78 14.15
CA LEU A 137 4.09 -14.28 13.26
C LEU A 137 3.52 -14.85 11.96
N ALA A 138 2.39 -15.56 12.02
CA ALA A 138 1.66 -15.98 10.84
C ALA A 138 1.15 -14.79 10.02
N ARG A 139 0.77 -13.67 10.66
CA ARG A 139 0.44 -12.43 9.95
C ARG A 139 1.65 -11.86 9.22
N LEU A 140 2.81 -11.78 9.88
CA LEU A 140 4.04 -11.32 9.24
C LEU A 140 4.40 -12.20 8.05
N ALA A 141 4.37 -13.53 8.21
CA ALA A 141 4.61 -14.48 7.14
C ALA A 141 3.63 -14.28 5.94
N ALA A 142 2.35 -14.05 6.21
CA ALA A 142 1.36 -13.77 5.17
C ALA A 142 1.63 -12.44 4.44
N VAL A 143 2.05 -11.39 5.16
CA VAL A 143 2.45 -10.11 4.56
C VAL A 143 3.66 -10.29 3.64
N LYS A 144 4.70 -11.00 4.09
CA LYS A 144 5.89 -11.33 3.27
C LYS A 144 5.49 -12.08 2.01
N ALA A 145 4.68 -13.14 2.15
CA ALA A 145 4.19 -13.92 1.03
C ALA A 145 3.38 -13.07 0.03
N SER A 146 2.52 -12.17 0.52
CA SER A 146 1.74 -11.27 -0.34
C SER A 146 2.64 -10.31 -1.12
N ILE A 147 3.62 -9.69 -0.46
CA ILE A 147 4.59 -8.80 -1.12
C ILE A 147 5.41 -9.57 -2.17
N GLN A 148 5.88 -10.77 -1.83
CA GLN A 148 6.66 -11.61 -2.74
C GLN A 148 5.85 -12.00 -3.97
N ALA A 149 4.60 -12.45 -3.79
CA ALA A 149 3.72 -12.83 -4.89
C ALA A 149 3.54 -11.69 -5.91
N VAL A 150 3.42 -10.44 -5.44
CA VAL A 150 3.28 -9.32 -6.39
C VAL A 150 4.62 -8.92 -7.02
N ARG A 151 5.74 -9.08 -6.32
CA ARG A 151 7.06 -8.92 -6.95
C ARG A 151 7.28 -9.92 -8.07
N ASP A 152 6.87 -11.18 -7.87
CA ASP A 152 6.97 -12.24 -8.86
C ASP A 152 6.03 -11.99 -10.05
N ASP A 153 4.77 -11.61 -9.79
CA ASP A 153 3.81 -11.18 -10.83
C ASP A 153 4.42 -10.07 -11.70
N ARG A 154 5.00 -9.04 -11.07
CA ARG A 154 5.65 -7.93 -11.78
C ARG A 154 6.86 -8.40 -12.59
N ASN A 155 7.74 -9.22 -12.01
CA ASN A 155 8.95 -9.68 -12.66
C ASN A 155 8.68 -10.64 -13.82
N SER A 156 7.50 -11.26 -13.86
CA SER A 156 7.09 -12.13 -14.96
C SER A 156 6.68 -11.36 -16.23
N LEU A 157 6.43 -10.05 -16.14
CA LEU A 157 5.98 -9.22 -17.26
C LEU A 157 7.18 -8.73 -18.09
N PRO A 158 7.12 -8.82 -19.43
CA PRO A 158 8.05 -8.11 -20.32
C PRO A 158 8.02 -6.61 -20.05
N GLU A 159 9.16 -5.93 -20.17
CA GLU A 159 9.32 -4.51 -19.84
C GLU A 159 8.35 -3.63 -20.65
N GLU A 160 8.11 -3.99 -21.92
CA GLU A 160 7.21 -3.28 -22.83
C GLU A 160 5.73 -3.44 -22.42
N ALA A 161 5.41 -4.47 -21.64
CA ALA A 161 4.06 -4.75 -21.16
C ALA A 161 3.74 -4.08 -19.82
N ILE A 162 4.73 -3.56 -19.08
CA ILE A 162 4.54 -2.98 -17.74
C ILE A 162 3.58 -1.79 -17.78
N THR A 163 3.82 -0.81 -18.65
CA THR A 163 3.00 0.40 -18.76
C THR A 163 1.53 0.10 -19.10
N PRO A 164 1.20 -0.65 -20.19
CA PRO A 164 -0.20 -0.96 -20.49
C PRO A 164 -0.85 -1.83 -19.39
N TYR A 165 -0.09 -2.72 -18.75
CA TYR A 165 -0.58 -3.51 -17.62
C TYR A 165 -0.97 -2.65 -16.41
N VAL A 166 -0.11 -1.71 -16.05
CA VAL A 166 -0.34 -0.76 -14.96
C VAL A 166 -1.57 0.10 -15.24
N LEU A 167 -1.67 0.68 -16.45
CA LEU A 167 -2.81 1.51 -16.84
C LEU A 167 -4.14 0.73 -16.82
N LEU A 168 -4.11 -0.53 -17.25
CA LEU A 168 -5.27 -1.39 -17.20
C LEU A 168 -5.69 -1.70 -15.75
N ARG A 169 -4.75 -2.01 -14.86
CA ARG A 169 -5.03 -2.20 -13.42
C ARG A 169 -5.51 -0.92 -12.72
N ALA A 170 -5.17 0.25 -13.27
CA ALA A 170 -5.65 1.55 -12.83
C ALA A 170 -7.12 1.82 -13.12
N ALA A 171 -7.66 1.18 -14.17
CA ALA A 171 -8.94 1.59 -14.73
C ALA A 171 -10.08 1.62 -13.69
N PRO A 172 -10.21 0.66 -12.77
CA PRO A 172 -11.19 0.73 -11.69
C PRO A 172 -10.95 1.91 -10.74
N LEU A 173 -9.69 2.22 -10.41
CA LEU A 173 -9.35 3.40 -9.60
C LEU A 173 -9.77 4.68 -10.30
N ILE A 174 -9.45 4.84 -11.58
CA ILE A 174 -9.84 6.02 -12.37
C ILE A 174 -11.36 6.14 -12.45
N ALA A 175 -12.05 5.05 -12.78
CA ALA A 175 -13.50 4.99 -12.84
C ALA A 175 -14.15 5.34 -11.49
N SER A 176 -13.54 4.94 -10.37
CA SER A 176 -14.03 5.25 -9.03
C SER A 176 -14.03 6.74 -8.71
N GLN A 177 -13.22 7.54 -9.41
CA GLN A 177 -13.16 8.99 -9.20
C GLN A 177 -14.18 9.78 -10.03
N LEU A 178 -14.87 9.12 -10.97
CA LEU A 178 -15.88 9.76 -11.80
C LEU A 178 -17.17 10.04 -10.98
N PRO A 179 -17.71 11.28 -11.01
CA PRO A 179 -18.93 11.63 -10.32
C PRO A 179 -20.10 10.70 -10.69
N GLY A 180 -20.84 10.22 -9.69
CA GLY A 180 -22.00 9.34 -9.88
C GLY A 180 -21.67 7.87 -10.22
N VAL A 181 -20.47 7.58 -10.73
CA VAL A 181 -20.01 6.24 -11.08
C VAL A 181 -19.36 5.53 -9.89
N GLY A 182 -18.53 6.24 -9.13
CA GLY A 182 -17.62 5.60 -8.19
C GLY A 182 -18.25 4.72 -7.11
N ARG A 183 -19.48 5.03 -6.67
CA ARG A 183 -20.22 4.21 -5.70
C ARG A 183 -20.51 2.79 -6.17
N PHE A 184 -20.52 2.56 -7.48
CA PHE A 184 -20.78 1.26 -8.08
C PHE A 184 -19.50 0.48 -8.41
N VAL A 185 -18.34 1.15 -8.33
CA VAL A 185 -17.04 0.53 -8.60
C VAL A 185 -16.57 -0.19 -7.34
N PRO A 186 -16.23 -1.49 -7.40
CA PRO A 186 -15.61 -2.19 -6.29
C PRO A 186 -14.30 -1.51 -5.85
N PRO A 187 -13.98 -1.48 -4.54
CA PRO A 187 -12.75 -0.86 -4.08
C PRO A 187 -11.52 -1.58 -4.64
N ALA A 188 -10.56 -0.81 -5.15
CA ALA A 188 -9.30 -1.36 -5.66
C ALA A 188 -8.27 -1.65 -4.54
N TYR A 189 -8.40 -0.97 -3.40
CA TYR A 189 -7.59 -1.09 -2.19
C TYR A 189 -8.35 -0.42 -1.03
N ASN A 190 -7.94 -0.66 0.22
CA ASN A 190 -8.52 -0.04 1.41
C ASN A 190 -7.77 1.21 1.87
N LEU A 191 -6.45 1.23 1.70
CA LEU A 191 -5.58 2.34 2.08
C LEU A 191 -4.33 2.41 1.20
N LYS A 192 -3.68 3.58 1.17
CA LYS A 192 -2.34 3.72 0.61
C LYS A 192 -1.30 3.62 1.72
N ILE A 193 -0.21 2.90 1.45
CA ILE A 193 0.99 2.89 2.29
C ILE A 193 2.16 3.31 1.42
N SER A 194 2.94 4.31 1.84
CA SER A 194 4.18 4.66 1.15
C SER A 194 5.34 4.79 2.11
N ASN A 195 6.53 4.48 1.59
CA ASN A 195 7.79 4.67 2.30
C ASN A 195 8.78 5.32 1.32
N THR A 196 9.26 6.50 1.69
CA THR A 196 10.20 7.29 0.89
C THR A 196 11.47 7.50 1.69
N HIS A 197 12.60 7.30 1.05
CA HIS A 197 13.89 7.58 1.67
C HIS A 197 14.19 9.08 1.58
N GLY A 198 14.39 9.73 2.73
CA GLY A 198 14.77 11.14 2.81
C GLY A 198 16.29 11.33 2.94
N ALA A 199 16.71 12.39 3.63
CA ALA A 199 18.14 12.67 3.82
C ALA A 199 18.72 11.88 5.01
N ASP A 200 19.88 11.26 4.81
CA ASP A 200 20.60 10.51 5.87
C ASP A 200 21.21 11.42 6.95
N ALA A 201 21.56 12.66 6.59
CA ALA A 201 22.18 13.62 7.49
C ALA A 201 21.18 14.71 7.95
N PRO A 202 21.30 15.22 9.20
CA PRO A 202 20.52 16.36 9.65
C PRO A 202 20.71 17.57 8.74
N SER A 203 19.63 18.30 8.53
CA SER A 203 19.56 19.52 7.72
C SER A 203 19.27 20.71 8.62
N TYR A 204 19.67 21.90 8.16
CA TYR A 204 19.51 23.13 8.92
C TYR A 204 18.98 24.23 8.01
N PHE A 205 18.16 25.12 8.57
CA PHE A 205 17.69 26.34 7.92
C PHE A 205 18.10 27.52 8.80
N ASP A 206 19.02 28.36 8.31
CA ASP A 206 19.59 29.49 9.07
C ASP A 206 20.05 29.12 10.49
N GLY A 207 20.72 27.96 10.61
CA GLY A 207 21.20 27.42 11.88
C GLY A 207 20.16 26.66 12.72
N ALA A 208 18.88 26.71 12.37
CA ALA A 208 17.84 25.90 13.01
C ALA A 208 17.84 24.46 12.48
N ARG A 209 18.00 23.48 13.36
CA ARG A 209 17.99 22.06 12.99
C ARG A 209 16.59 21.59 12.63
N LEU A 210 16.45 20.93 11.48
CA LEU A 210 15.24 20.20 11.12
C LEU A 210 15.18 18.91 11.95
N ASN A 211 14.16 18.77 12.79
CA ASN A 211 14.06 17.65 13.73
C ASN A 211 13.32 16.43 13.16
N ALA A 212 12.33 16.64 12.30
CA ALA A 212 11.50 15.58 11.72
C ALA A 212 10.79 16.06 10.45
N ILE A 213 10.46 15.13 9.56
CA ILE A 213 9.68 15.39 8.34
C ILE A 213 8.45 14.47 8.36
N TYR A 214 7.24 15.03 8.47
CA TYR A 214 6.01 14.24 8.44
C TYR A 214 5.25 14.46 7.12
N PRO A 215 5.17 13.45 6.24
CA PRO A 215 4.45 13.60 4.98
C PRO A 215 2.94 13.66 5.21
N ILE A 216 2.25 14.50 4.43
CA ILE A 216 0.79 14.57 4.38
C ILE A 216 0.36 14.21 2.96
N SER A 217 -0.42 13.14 2.81
CA SER A 217 -0.93 12.72 1.50
C SER A 217 -2.31 13.27 1.19
N GLN A 218 -2.55 13.47 -0.11
CA GLN A 218 -3.89 13.68 -0.62
C GLN A 218 -4.71 12.38 -0.52
N LEU A 219 -5.96 12.50 -0.06
CA LEU A 219 -6.93 11.41 -0.09
C LEU A 219 -7.78 11.50 -1.36
N MET A 220 -8.10 10.34 -1.94
CA MET A 220 -8.98 10.20 -3.10
C MET A 220 -10.39 9.80 -2.64
N GLN A 221 -11.40 9.99 -3.49
CA GLN A 221 -12.73 9.47 -3.18
C GLN A 221 -12.67 7.96 -3.01
N PHE A 222 -13.40 7.43 -2.03
CA PHE A 222 -13.41 6.00 -1.69
C PHE A 222 -12.05 5.46 -1.16
N SER A 223 -11.17 6.36 -0.72
CA SER A 223 -9.89 6.06 -0.06
C SER A 223 -9.71 7.02 1.12
N ALA A 224 -10.20 6.61 2.28
CA ALA A 224 -10.28 7.45 3.47
C ALA A 224 -9.03 7.45 4.36
N LEU A 225 -7.98 6.69 4.01
CA LEU A 225 -6.76 6.56 4.81
C LEU A 225 -5.52 6.45 3.93
N SER A 226 -4.48 7.21 4.29
CA SER A 226 -3.12 7.07 3.78
C SER A 226 -2.14 7.07 4.95
N ILE A 227 -1.16 6.18 4.89
CA ILE A 227 -0.03 6.12 5.83
C ILE A 227 1.24 6.31 5.00
N ASP A 228 1.97 7.39 5.25
CA ASP A 228 3.15 7.74 4.47
C ASP A 228 4.34 7.90 5.40
N CYS A 229 5.46 7.29 5.03
CA CYS A 229 6.66 7.25 5.85
C CYS A 229 7.81 7.95 5.11
N VAL A 230 8.62 8.69 5.85
CA VAL A 230 9.85 9.31 5.37
C VAL A 230 10.98 8.99 6.35
N SER A 231 12.03 8.32 5.88
CA SER A 231 13.27 8.22 6.65
C SER A 231 14.01 9.57 6.62
N TYR A 232 14.56 9.98 7.75
CA TYR A 232 15.30 11.24 7.88
C TYR A 232 16.23 11.18 9.08
N ALA A 233 17.53 11.40 8.87
CA ALA A 233 18.53 11.53 9.92
C ALA A 233 18.47 10.42 11.00
N GLY A 234 18.33 9.16 10.58
CA GLY A 234 18.23 7.98 11.45
C GLY A 234 16.86 7.77 12.12
N THR A 235 15.85 8.55 11.73
CA THR A 235 14.46 8.39 12.19
C THR A 235 13.55 8.00 11.04
N LEU A 236 12.55 7.19 11.32
CA LEU A 236 11.45 6.91 10.42
C LEU A 236 10.21 7.68 10.88
N ASN A 237 9.83 8.69 10.10
CA ASN A 237 8.72 9.58 10.41
C ASN A 237 7.47 9.15 9.65
N ILE A 238 6.38 8.91 10.37
CA ILE A 238 5.13 8.38 9.83
C ILE A 238 4.04 9.44 9.95
N GLY A 239 3.46 9.81 8.81
CA GLY A 239 2.27 10.64 8.72
C GLY A 239 1.04 9.78 8.41
N ILE A 240 -0.01 9.94 9.20
CA ILE A 240 -1.29 9.24 9.05
C ILE A 240 -2.35 10.27 8.69
N THR A 241 -2.81 10.25 7.45
CA THR A 241 -3.86 11.15 6.97
C THR A 241 -5.14 10.38 6.77
N GLY A 242 -6.24 10.82 7.38
CA GLY A 242 -7.54 10.19 7.13
C GLY A 242 -8.71 11.15 7.11
N ALA A 243 -9.79 10.73 6.47
CA ALA A 243 -11.02 11.48 6.42
C ALA A 243 -11.69 11.49 7.80
N ARG A 244 -12.04 12.69 8.27
CA ARG A 244 -12.42 12.93 9.68
C ARG A 244 -13.62 12.09 10.13
N ASP A 245 -14.60 11.91 9.24
CA ASP A 245 -15.91 11.36 9.58
C ASP A 245 -15.96 9.84 9.39
N THR A 246 -15.06 9.28 8.58
CA THR A 246 -14.94 7.83 8.36
C THR A 246 -14.04 7.16 9.41
N LEU A 247 -13.12 7.92 10.00
CA LEU A 247 -12.12 7.46 10.97
C LEU A 247 -12.16 8.32 12.24
N PRO A 248 -13.22 8.20 13.06
CA PRO A 248 -13.24 8.83 14.37
C PRO A 248 -12.06 8.30 15.19
N HIS A 249 -11.34 9.21 15.85
CA HIS A 249 -10.15 8.88 16.67
C HIS A 249 -8.97 8.29 15.90
N LEU A 250 -8.76 8.71 14.64
CA LEU A 250 -7.58 8.35 13.82
C LEU A 250 -6.25 8.44 14.56
N GLN A 251 -6.09 9.37 15.50
CA GLN A 251 -4.86 9.52 16.31
C GLN A 251 -4.46 8.23 17.07
N ARG A 252 -5.43 7.36 17.38
CA ARG A 252 -5.15 6.06 18.01
C ARG A 252 -4.27 5.16 17.15
N LEU A 253 -4.31 5.29 15.82
CA LEU A 253 -3.45 4.52 14.92
C LEU A 253 -1.97 4.80 15.17
N ALA A 254 -1.59 6.04 15.51
CA ALA A 254 -0.20 6.37 15.84
C ALA A 254 0.26 5.62 17.11
N VAL A 255 -0.60 5.56 18.13
CA VAL A 255 -0.33 4.81 19.37
C VAL A 255 -0.27 3.30 19.07
N TYR A 256 -1.17 2.79 18.23
CA TYR A 256 -1.22 1.37 17.88
C TYR A 256 -0.03 0.92 17.06
N LEU A 257 0.52 1.79 16.19
CA LEU A 257 1.78 1.53 15.51
C LEU A 257 2.93 1.38 16.50
N GLY A 258 3.01 2.25 17.50
CA GLY A 258 4.02 2.15 18.56
C GLY A 258 3.88 0.88 19.37
N GLY A 259 2.65 0.53 19.77
CA GLY A 259 2.36 -0.72 20.46
C GLY A 259 2.71 -1.95 19.63
N ALA A 260 2.33 -1.98 18.35
CA ALA A 260 2.60 -3.10 17.46
C ALA A 260 4.11 -3.37 17.27
N LEU A 261 4.94 -2.33 17.27
CA LEU A 261 6.39 -2.49 17.22
C LEU A 261 6.93 -3.10 18.52
N VAL A 262 6.48 -2.58 19.68
CA VAL A 262 6.88 -3.10 20.99
C VAL A 262 6.45 -4.56 21.17
N ASP A 263 5.22 -4.89 20.78
CA ASP A 263 4.68 -6.26 20.85
C ASP A 263 5.53 -7.21 20.01
N LEU A 264 5.94 -6.80 18.80
CA LEU A 264 6.81 -7.61 17.93
C LEU A 264 8.22 -7.77 18.51
N GLU A 265 8.83 -6.69 19.03
CA GLU A 265 10.14 -6.75 19.70
C GLU A 265 10.11 -7.72 20.91
N GLN A 266 9.02 -7.71 21.68
CA GLN A 266 8.84 -8.60 22.83
C GLN A 266 8.68 -10.06 22.43
N LEU A 267 7.92 -10.34 21.36
CA LEU A 267 7.75 -11.70 20.84
C LEU A 267 9.09 -12.32 20.41
N LEU A 268 9.92 -11.55 19.70
CA LEU A 268 11.23 -12.02 19.26
C LEU A 268 12.19 -12.24 20.44
N SER A 269 12.13 -11.36 21.45
CA SER A 269 12.94 -11.52 22.67
C SER A 269 12.54 -12.74 23.49
N ALA A 270 11.28 -13.18 23.42
CA ALA A 270 10.80 -14.37 24.12
C ALA A 270 11.20 -15.67 23.41
N GLU A 271 11.29 -15.67 22.07
CA GLU A 271 11.78 -16.81 21.29
C GLU A 271 13.29 -17.04 21.48
N ASP A 272 14.09 -15.98 21.60
CA ASP A 272 15.54 -16.11 21.87
C ASP A 272 15.87 -16.76 23.23
N VAL A 273 14.89 -16.84 24.14
CA VAL A 273 15.03 -17.38 25.50
C VAL A 273 14.44 -18.79 25.64
N ALA A 274 13.67 -19.27 24.66
CA ALA A 274 12.96 -20.56 24.68
C ALA A 274 13.75 -21.68 23.97
#